data_AF-A0A1Y0Y284-F1
#
_entry.id   AF-A0A1Y0Y284-F1
#
_cell.length_a   1.000
_cell.length_b   1.000
_cell.length_c   1.000
_cell.angle_alpha   90.00
_cell.angle_beta   90.00
_cell.angle_gamma   90.00
#
_symmetry.space_group_name_H-M   'P 1'
#
loop_
_entity.id
_entity.type
_entity.pdbx_description
1 polymer ?
#
loop_
_entity_poly.entity_id
_entity_poly.type
_entity_poly.pdbx_seq_one_letter_code
_entity_poly.pdbx_strand_id
1 'polypeptide(L)'
;MRGLANAEGEVYVVTGVLFPAHFRQRTGPDHVMIPSGMWKAVYDPVANEAAVYVCANTDQPDCKIVSLAVLSQWSGIDVFPTLADTVKQHVMQMPAIEESPYAASVRAEQSKAPGFNWSDRSIRRGLCMLRKALER
;
A
#
# COMPACT_ATOMS: atom_id res chain seq x y z
N MET A 1 12.18 3.01 1.69
CA MET A 1 12.00 2.51 3.07
C MET A 1 13.16 1.66 3.56
N ARG A 2 13.51 0.53 2.92
CA ARG A 2 14.71 -0.22 3.33
C ARG A 2 15.99 0.63 3.34
N GLY A 3 16.18 1.50 2.35
CA GLY A 3 17.30 2.44 2.34
C GLY A 3 17.27 3.45 3.50
N LEU A 4 16.09 3.93 3.88
CA LEU A 4 15.91 4.82 5.04
C LEU A 4 16.21 4.09 6.35
N ALA A 5 15.68 2.87 6.52
CA ALA A 5 15.98 2.03 7.68
C ALA A 5 17.49 1.76 7.83
N ASN A 6 18.20 1.56 6.72
CA ASN A 6 19.65 1.38 6.76
C ASN A 6 20.42 2.67 7.09
N ALA A 7 19.86 3.85 6.76
CA ALA A 7 20.49 5.14 6.99
C ALA A 7 20.28 5.63 8.44
N GLU A 8 19.04 5.54 8.94
CA GLU A 8 18.65 6.03 10.28
C GLU A 8 18.79 4.95 11.37
N GLY A 9 19.01 3.70 10.98
CA GLY A 9 19.18 2.55 11.87
C GLY A 9 17.87 1.81 12.16
N GLU A 10 16.86 2.50 12.70
CA GLU A 10 15.53 1.93 12.95
C GLU A 10 14.43 2.87 12.45
N VAL A 11 13.42 2.31 11.79
CA VAL A 11 12.19 3.03 11.43
C VAL A 11 10.99 2.14 11.65
N TYR A 12 9.91 2.74 12.14
CA TYR A 12 8.63 2.07 12.34
C TYR A 12 7.72 2.37 11.15
N VAL A 13 7.16 1.32 10.53
CA VAL A 13 6.32 1.47 9.34
C VAL A 13 4.97 0.82 9.57
N VAL A 14 3.90 1.60 9.36
CA VAL A 14 2.53 1.07 9.25
C VAL A 14 2.07 1.27 7.82
N THR A 15 1.54 0.21 7.21
CA THR A 15 0.98 0.25 5.85
C THR A 15 -0.52 0.06 5.90
N GLY A 16 -1.23 0.81 5.08
CA GLY A 16 -2.67 0.64 4.91
C GLY A 16 -3.15 1.09 3.55
N VAL A 17 -4.47 1.13 3.42
CA VAL A 17 -5.16 1.54 2.21
C VAL A 17 -6.15 2.66 2.52
N LEU A 18 -6.52 3.42 1.49
CA LEU A 18 -7.65 4.35 1.50
C LEU A 18 -8.77 3.73 0.69
N PHE A 19 -10.00 3.90 1.17
CA PHE A 19 -11.20 3.58 0.43
C PHE A 19 -11.91 4.86 -0.03
N PRO A 20 -12.55 4.82 -1.21
CA PRO A 20 -13.33 5.95 -1.70
C PRO A 20 -14.56 6.17 -0.81
N ALA A 21 -14.86 7.44 -0.49
CA ALA A 21 -15.97 7.81 0.39
C ALA A 21 -17.35 7.41 -0.15
N HIS A 22 -17.53 7.46 -1.47
CA HIS A 22 -18.84 7.32 -2.10
C HIS A 22 -19.03 6.06 -2.96
N PHE A 23 -17.96 5.51 -3.54
CA PHE A 23 -18.08 4.41 -4.50
C PHE A 23 -17.13 3.25 -4.21
N ARG A 24 -17.63 2.20 -3.56
CA ARG A 24 -16.83 1.03 -3.18
C ARG A 24 -16.82 -0.01 -4.31
N GLN A 25 -15.85 0.11 -5.22
CA GLN A 25 -15.60 -0.90 -6.23
C GLN A 25 -15.22 -2.23 -5.57
N ARG A 26 -15.73 -3.35 -6.11
CA ARG A 26 -15.50 -4.70 -5.59
C ARG A 26 -15.22 -5.66 -6.74
N THR A 27 -14.51 -6.74 -6.46
CA THR A 27 -14.17 -7.79 -7.44
C THR A 27 -14.43 -9.19 -6.90
N GLY A 28 -14.63 -10.15 -7.81
CA GLY A 28 -14.83 -11.56 -7.50
C GLY A 28 -16.18 -11.89 -6.84
N PRO A 29 -16.46 -13.18 -6.64
CA PRO A 29 -17.68 -13.65 -5.99
C PRO A 29 -17.76 -13.24 -4.51
N ASP A 30 -16.61 -13.12 -3.83
CA ASP A 30 -16.53 -12.72 -2.42
C ASP A 30 -16.54 -11.21 -2.22
N HIS A 31 -16.72 -10.45 -3.31
CA HIS A 31 -16.90 -8.99 -3.26
C HIS A 31 -15.76 -8.24 -2.56
N VAL A 32 -14.51 -8.64 -2.78
CA VAL A 32 -13.32 -8.01 -2.19
C VAL A 32 -13.24 -6.55 -2.63
N MET A 33 -13.10 -5.64 -1.66
CA MET A 33 -13.11 -4.20 -1.93
C MET A 33 -11.79 -3.74 -2.54
N ILE A 34 -11.88 -2.91 -3.57
CA ILE A 34 -10.72 -2.33 -4.25
C ILE A 34 -10.44 -0.97 -3.60
N PRO A 35 -9.23 -0.74 -3.07
CA PRO A 35 -8.86 0.54 -2.47
C PRO A 35 -8.68 1.63 -3.55
N SER A 36 -8.94 2.88 -3.18
CA SER A 36 -8.66 4.06 -4.03
C SER A 36 -7.20 4.50 -3.95
N GLY A 37 -6.50 4.13 -2.87
CA GLY A 37 -5.10 4.45 -2.67
C GLY A 37 -4.45 3.57 -1.63
N MET A 38 -3.12 3.65 -1.57
CA MET A 38 -2.29 2.95 -0.59
C MET A 38 -1.44 3.98 0.13
N TRP A 39 -1.11 3.69 1.38
CA TRP A 39 -0.26 4.57 2.17
C TRP A 39 0.71 3.80 3.06
N LYS A 40 1.81 4.46 3.39
CA LYS A 40 2.82 3.98 4.33
C LYS A 40 3.24 5.13 5.24
N ALA A 41 2.90 5.03 6.51
CA ALA A 41 3.36 5.94 7.55
C ALA A 41 4.70 5.44 8.09
N VAL A 42 5.66 6.35 8.22
CA VAL A 42 7.00 6.08 8.70
C VAL A 42 7.26 6.99 9.90
N TYR A 43 7.79 6.41 10.97
CA TYR A 43 8.26 7.14 12.14
C TYR A 43 9.72 6.77 12.40
N ASP A 44 10.55 7.80 12.60
CA ASP A 44 11.94 7.70 13.02
C ASP A 44 12.03 8.06 14.51
N PRO A 45 12.42 7.11 15.39
CA PRO A 45 12.53 7.35 16.82
C PRO A 45 13.75 8.20 17.21
N VAL A 46 14.80 8.24 16.38
CA VAL A 46 16.03 8.99 16.63
C VAL A 46 15.80 10.47 16.38
N ALA A 47 15.20 10.79 15.23
CA ALA A 47 14.80 12.16 14.90
C ALA A 47 13.53 12.61 15.65
N ASN A 48 12.72 11.65 16.13
CA ASN A 48 11.37 11.87 16.66
C ASN A 48 10.47 12.60 15.65
N GLU A 49 10.54 12.16 14.40
CA GLU A 49 9.81 12.74 13.27
C GLU A 49 9.05 11.65 12.48
N ALA A 50 8.02 12.06 11.75
CA ALA A 50 7.21 11.15 10.96
C ALA A 50 6.77 11.76 9.62
N ALA A 51 6.49 10.89 8.67
CA ALA A 51 5.89 11.26 7.39
C ALA A 51 5.12 10.07 6.79
N VAL A 52 4.25 10.37 5.84
CA VAL A 52 3.41 9.37 5.17
C VAL A 52 3.58 9.48 3.67
N TYR A 53 3.95 8.38 3.01
CA TYR A 53 3.76 8.25 1.57
C TYR A 53 2.34 7.81 1.28
N VAL A 54 1.65 8.49 0.37
CA VAL A 54 0.31 8.13 -0.11
C VAL A 54 0.34 8.09 -1.63
N CYS A 55 -0.23 7.05 -2.24
CA CYS A 55 -0.32 6.90 -3.69
C CYS A 55 -1.73 6.50 -4.11
N ALA A 56 -2.22 7.08 -5.21
CA ALA A 56 -3.44 6.63 -5.85
C ALA A 56 -3.29 5.19 -6.40
N ASN A 57 -4.34 4.38 -6.29
CA ASN A 57 -4.37 3.03 -6.84
C ASN A 57 -4.86 3.08 -8.30
N THR A 58 -4.00 3.57 -9.19
CA THR A 58 -4.23 3.73 -10.62
C THR A 58 -3.04 3.18 -11.41
N ASP A 59 -3.21 2.97 -12.72
CA ASP A 59 -2.12 2.52 -13.60
C ASP A 59 -0.96 3.52 -13.67
N GLN A 60 -1.26 4.79 -13.42
CA GLN A 60 -0.30 5.90 -13.29
C GLN A 60 -0.52 6.56 -11.92
N PRO A 61 0.11 6.05 -10.86
CA PRO A 61 -0.15 6.51 -9.51
C PRO A 61 0.40 7.92 -9.27
N ASP A 62 -0.47 8.84 -8.84
CA ASP A 62 -0.05 10.11 -8.23
C ASP A 62 0.33 9.85 -6.77
N CYS A 63 1.57 10.16 -6.40
CA CYS A 63 2.12 9.89 -5.09
C CYS A 63 2.58 11.18 -4.40
N LYS A 64 2.29 11.30 -3.10
CA LYS A 64 2.58 12.46 -2.28
C LYS A 64 3.14 12.05 -0.94
N ILE A 65 3.93 12.94 -0.34
CA ILE A 65 4.36 12.84 1.04
C ILE A 65 3.52 13.83 1.85
N VAL A 66 2.88 13.36 2.92
CA VAL A 66 1.99 14.14 3.78
C VAL A 66 2.27 13.86 5.25
N SER A 67 1.70 14.67 6.15
CA SER A 67 1.84 14.48 7.60
C SER A 67 0.88 13.40 8.12
N LEU A 68 1.14 12.91 9.34
CA LEU A 68 0.24 11.95 10.02
C LEU A 68 -1.15 12.55 10.23
N ALA A 69 -1.25 13.85 10.53
CA ALA A 69 -2.52 14.55 10.70
C ALA A 69 -3.36 14.52 9.41
N VAL A 70 -2.74 14.74 8.25
CA VAL A 70 -3.42 14.65 6.95
C VAL A 70 -3.91 13.23 6.68
N LEU A 71 -3.06 12.22 6.94
CA LEU A 71 -3.48 10.83 6.81
C LEU A 71 -4.67 10.50 7.72
N SER A 72 -4.66 10.97 8.97
CA SER A 72 -5.75 10.73 9.92
C SER A 72 -7.07 11.34 9.44
N GLN A 73 -7.04 12.52 8.80
CA GLN A 73 -8.24 13.12 8.22
C GLN A 73 -8.80 12.30 7.05
N TRP A 74 -7.94 11.70 6.22
CA TRP A 74 -8.35 10.92 5.06
C TRP A 74 -8.77 9.49 5.38
N SER A 75 -8.08 8.85 6.32
CA SER A 75 -8.28 7.44 6.67
C SER A 75 -9.17 7.24 7.90
N GLY A 76 -9.31 8.26 8.76
CA GLY A 76 -9.94 8.13 10.07
C GLY A 76 -9.08 7.39 11.10
N ILE A 77 -7.80 7.12 10.81
CA ILE A 77 -6.90 6.31 11.64
C ILE A 77 -5.78 7.20 12.21
N ASP A 78 -5.66 7.24 13.54
CA ASP A 78 -4.45 7.72 14.21
C ASP A 78 -3.44 6.57 14.30
N VAL A 79 -2.46 6.60 13.40
CA VAL A 79 -1.53 5.48 13.17
C VAL A 79 -0.49 5.35 14.30
N PHE A 80 -0.13 6.47 14.94
CA PHE A 80 0.85 6.52 16.02
C PHE A 80 0.30 7.35 17.18
N PRO A 81 -0.68 6.81 17.93
CA PRO A 81 -1.49 7.61 18.86
C PRO A 81 -0.69 8.22 20.01
N THR A 82 0.43 7.59 20.39
CA THR A 82 1.30 8.03 21.49
C THR A 82 2.25 9.18 21.12
N LEU A 83 2.39 9.52 19.84
CA LEU A 83 3.25 10.64 19.42
C LEU A 83 2.58 11.98 19.75
N ALA A 84 3.42 12.99 20.05
CA ALA A 84 2.94 14.35 20.27
C ALA A 84 2.34 14.95 19.00
N ASP A 85 1.34 15.84 19.16
CA ASP A 85 0.68 16.50 18.02
C ASP A 85 1.64 17.30 17.14
N THR A 86 2.70 17.86 17.74
CA THR A 86 3.76 18.56 17.00
C THR A 86 4.43 17.65 15.98
N VAL A 87 4.73 16.39 16.35
CA VAL A 87 5.28 15.38 15.44
C VAL A 87 4.26 15.01 14.37
N LYS A 88 2.99 14.84 14.74
CA LYS A 88 1.93 14.45 13.81
C LYS A 88 1.61 15.51 12.75
N GLN A 89 1.83 16.79 13.06
CA GLN A 89 1.54 17.91 12.17
C GLN A 89 2.66 18.22 11.18
N HIS A 90 3.90 17.85 11.50
CA HIS A 90 5.05 18.07 10.62
C HIS A 90 5.27 16.91 9.65
N VAL A 91 5.99 17.21 8.57
CA VAL A 91 6.42 16.21 7.59
C VAL A 91 7.93 16.08 7.72
N MET A 92 8.39 14.91 8.19
CA MET A 92 9.80 14.53 8.19
C MET A 92 10.38 14.67 6.78
N GLN A 93 11.66 15.05 6.69
CA GLN A 93 12.33 15.05 5.40
C GLN A 93 12.43 13.63 4.86
N MET A 94 11.77 13.37 3.73
CA MET A 94 11.71 12.04 3.13
C MET A 94 12.51 11.99 1.84
N PRO A 95 13.11 10.82 1.52
CA PRO A 95 13.63 10.57 0.18
C PRO A 95 12.56 10.80 -0.88
N ALA A 96 12.98 11.33 -2.03
CA ALA A 96 12.10 11.55 -3.16
C ALA A 96 11.39 10.25 -3.57
N ILE A 97 10.16 10.39 -4.07
CA ILE A 97 9.41 9.26 -4.61
C ILE A 97 10.02 8.93 -5.96
N GLU A 98 10.95 7.98 -5.96
CA GLU A 98 11.60 7.48 -7.16
C GLU A 98 11.13 6.06 -7.47
N GLU A 99 10.97 5.74 -8.75
CA GLU A 99 10.80 4.36 -9.16
C GLU A 99 12.10 3.61 -8.89
N SER A 100 12.02 2.57 -8.05
CA SER A 100 13.16 1.69 -7.85
C SER A 100 13.49 0.97 -9.16
N PRO A 101 14.78 0.82 -9.53
CA PRO A 101 15.20 0.00 -10.68
C PRO A 101 14.65 -1.43 -10.60
N TYR A 102 14.48 -1.96 -9.38
CA TYR A 102 13.84 -3.25 -9.13
C TYR A 102 12.34 -3.25 -9.48
N ALA A 103 11.62 -2.16 -9.21
CA ALA A 103 10.20 -2.05 -9.56
C ALA A 103 10.01 -1.98 -11.08
N ALA A 104 10.91 -1.29 -11.79
CA ALA A 104 10.90 -1.21 -13.25
C ALA A 104 11.14 -2.58 -13.90
N SER A 105 12.12 -3.36 -13.41
CA SER A 105 12.38 -4.71 -13.93
C SER A 105 11.22 -5.66 -13.69
N VAL A 106 10.63 -5.66 -12.49
CA VAL A 106 9.46 -6.48 -12.16
C VAL A 106 8.26 -6.13 -13.03
N ARG A 107 7.96 -4.84 -13.24
CA ARG A 107 6.86 -4.41 -14.12
C ARG A 107 7.07 -4.86 -15.57
N ALA A 108 8.30 -4.72 -16.08
CA ALA A 108 8.63 -5.15 -17.44
C ALA A 108 8.53 -6.67 -17.64
N GLU A 109 8.72 -7.45 -16.56
CA GLU A 109 8.56 -8.90 -16.59
C GLU A 109 7.07 -9.30 -16.46
N GLN A 110 6.31 -8.64 -15.57
CA GLN A 110 4.88 -8.85 -15.41
C GLN A 110 4.06 -8.49 -16.67
N SER A 111 4.45 -7.43 -17.40
CA SER A 111 3.76 -7.04 -18.63
C SER A 111 3.96 -8.02 -19.79
N LYS A 112 5.04 -8.82 -19.75
CA LYS A 112 5.31 -9.90 -20.71
C LYS A 112 4.60 -11.20 -20.35
N ALA A 113 4.25 -11.38 -19.08
CA ALA A 113 3.52 -12.57 -18.65
C ALA A 113 2.11 -12.55 -19.28
N PRO A 114 1.64 -13.67 -19.86
CA PRO A 114 0.25 -13.76 -20.28
C PRO A 114 -0.62 -13.52 -19.03
N GLY A 115 -1.52 -12.53 -19.11
CA GLY A 115 -2.42 -12.21 -18.01
C GLY A 115 -3.16 -13.46 -17.52
N PHE A 116 -3.31 -13.60 -16.20
CA PHE A 116 -3.95 -14.79 -15.63
C PHE A 116 -5.43 -14.84 -16.03
N ASN A 117 -5.79 -15.80 -16.88
CA ASN A 117 -7.15 -15.94 -17.38
C ASN A 117 -8.00 -16.80 -16.43
N TRP A 118 -8.74 -16.14 -15.53
CA TRP A 118 -9.71 -16.79 -14.62
C TRP A 118 -10.80 -17.61 -15.33
N SER A 119 -11.05 -17.34 -16.62
CA SER A 119 -12.05 -18.06 -17.41
C SER A 119 -11.49 -19.28 -18.15
N ASP A 120 -10.18 -19.52 -18.07
CA ASP A 120 -9.56 -20.69 -18.67
C ASP A 120 -10.15 -21.99 -18.11
N ARG A 121 -10.53 -22.89 -19.01
CA ARG A 121 -11.26 -24.13 -18.68
C ARG A 121 -10.42 -25.07 -17.81
N SER A 122 -9.10 -25.09 -18.00
CA SER A 122 -8.18 -25.92 -17.22
C SER A 122 -8.03 -25.38 -15.80
N ILE A 123 -7.92 -24.06 -15.64
CA ILE A 123 -7.84 -23.38 -14.34
C ILE A 123 -9.14 -23.56 -13.54
N ARG A 124 -10.31 -23.41 -14.19
CA ARG A 124 -11.60 -23.67 -13.54
C ARG A 124 -11.75 -25.11 -13.05
N ARG A 125 -11.28 -26.10 -13.82
CA ARG A 125 -11.29 -27.51 -13.38
C ARG A 125 -10.36 -27.73 -12.19
N GLY A 126 -9.15 -27.16 -12.23
CA GLY A 126 -8.19 -27.24 -11.13
C GLY A 126 -8.75 -26.68 -9.83
N LEU A 127 -9.31 -25.45 -9.87
CA LEU A 127 -9.93 -24.81 -8.70
C LEU A 127 -11.13 -25.61 -8.16
N CYS A 128 -11.95 -26.20 -9.04
CA CYS A 128 -13.06 -27.05 -8.63
C CYS A 128 -12.59 -28.32 -7.90
N MET A 129 -11.52 -28.96 -8.40
CA MET A 129 -10.92 -30.13 -7.74
C MET A 129 -10.30 -29.76 -6.39
N LEU A 130 -9.61 -28.62 -6.32
CA LEU A 130 -8.99 -28.11 -5.09
C LEU A 130 -10.04 -27.81 -4.03
N ARG A 131 -11.14 -27.14 -4.41
CA ARG A 131 -12.28 -26.89 -3.51
C ARG A 131 -12.88 -28.18 -2.97
N LYS A 132 -13.12 -29.17 -3.84
CA LYS A 132 -13.63 -30.49 -3.43
C LYS A 132 -12.69 -31.26 -2.50
N ALA A 133 -11.38 -31.00 -2.58
CA ALA A 133 -10.39 -31.64 -1.73
C ALA A 133 -10.27 -30.96 -0.35
N LEU A 134 -10.51 -29.64 -0.28
CA LEU A 134 -10.45 -28.85 0.95
C LEU A 134 -11.78 -28.81 1.72
N GLU A 135 -12.90 -29.14 1.08
CA GLU A 135 -14.22 -29.30 1.71
C GLU A 135 -14.43 -30.72 2.30
N ARG A 136 -13.36 -31.53 2.44
CA ARG A 136 -13.33 -32.81 3.16
C ARG A 136 -12.54 -32.68 4.46
#